data_AF-A0A372ZQU5-F1
#
_entry.id   AF-A0A372ZQU5-F1
#
_cell.length_a   1.000
_cell.length_b   1.000
_cell.length_c   1.000
_cell.angle_alpha   90.00
_cell.angle_beta   90.00
_cell.angle_gamma   90.00
#
_symmetry.space_group_name_H-M   'P 1'
#
loop_
_entity.id
_entity.type
_entity.pdbx_description
1 polymer ?
#
loop_
_entity_poly.entity_id
_entity_poly.type
_entity_poly.pdbx_seq_one_letter_code
_entity_poly.pdbx_strand_id
1 'polypeptide(L)'
;MIEHHVRVHPSADRLPREEQLAWKLAAVATATEELDPAAVGMAVNRVVDNASVAVASLLRRPVAVARSQALAHHGAPGARVFGSLARVSPGWAAWANGTAVRELDFHDTYLAADYSHPGDNIPPLLAVAQHAGRTGADLLRGIVTAYEVHVALVKGICLHAHRIDHVAHLSAATACGLGALLRLPTETVYQAVQQAVHTTTATRQSRKGEISSWKAFAPAFAGRAAIEAVDRAMRGETSPSPVYEGEDGFLAWMLDGPDADYTVLLPGPGEPRRAILDTYTKEHSAEYQAQAVIDLARRLREKTGPLERVRSVVLHTSHHTHHVIGSGANDPQKYDPTASRETLDHSIPYILAVALEDGGWHHERSYAPERAARPSTVALWRKVSTVEDPEWTRRYHDPDPQRRAFGGRIVITLDDGSVVEDELAVADAHPAGARPFDRPAYQRKFRTLTEGVVTPTDQDRFLSAAAGLAELTAAGLDELFPAVDFEAVREFDRTLPKGLF
;
A
#
# COMPACT_ATOMS: atom_id res chain seq x y z
N MET A 1 12.95 -18.10 12.37
CA MET A 1 12.70 -16.69 12.73
C MET A 1 13.33 -16.42 14.07
N ILE A 2 13.90 -15.24 14.27
CA ILE A 2 14.48 -14.78 15.53
C ILE A 2 13.56 -13.70 16.12
N GLU A 3 13.23 -13.84 17.39
CA GLU A 3 12.52 -12.81 18.16
C GLU A 3 13.52 -11.77 18.67
N HIS A 4 13.24 -10.49 18.40
CA HIS A 4 14.03 -9.38 18.89
C HIS A 4 13.16 -8.51 19.79
N HIS A 5 13.49 -8.46 21.08
CA HIS A 5 12.93 -7.50 22.01
C HIS A 5 13.56 -6.13 21.78
N VAL A 6 12.73 -5.10 21.69
CA VAL A 6 13.13 -3.73 21.36
C VAL A 6 12.56 -2.82 22.44
N ARG A 7 13.44 -2.33 23.30
CA ARG A 7 13.11 -1.57 24.51
C ARG A 7 13.88 -0.26 24.53
N VAL A 8 13.40 0.70 25.30
CA VAL A 8 14.13 1.96 25.52
C VAL A 8 15.34 1.71 26.42
N HIS A 9 16.46 2.31 26.07
CA HIS A 9 17.74 2.24 26.76
C HIS A 9 18.23 3.66 27.11
N PRO A 10 18.52 3.93 28.40
CA PRO A 10 19.22 5.14 28.81
C PRO A 10 20.54 5.33 28.04
N SER A 11 20.92 6.57 27.78
CA SER A 11 22.18 6.89 27.08
C SER A 11 23.42 6.34 27.80
N ALA A 12 23.33 6.12 29.12
CA ALA A 12 24.37 5.54 29.94
C ALA A 12 24.64 4.04 29.67
N ASP A 13 23.66 3.31 29.14
CA ASP A 13 23.75 1.86 28.91
C ASP A 13 24.69 1.50 27.77
N ARG A 14 24.92 2.43 26.83
CA ARG A 14 25.78 2.25 25.64
C ARG A 14 25.43 0.97 24.86
N LEU A 15 24.15 0.78 24.56
CA LEU A 15 23.63 -0.36 23.79
C LEU A 15 24.48 -0.60 22.52
N PRO A 16 25.16 -1.76 22.39
CA PRO A 16 25.96 -2.08 21.21
C PRO A 16 25.14 -1.95 19.94
N ARG A 17 25.72 -1.38 18.88
CA ARG A 17 25.00 -1.16 17.62
C ARG A 17 24.44 -2.46 17.05
N GLU A 18 25.16 -3.57 17.20
CA GLU A 18 24.75 -4.90 16.75
C GLU A 18 23.50 -5.43 17.45
N GLU A 19 23.18 -4.91 18.64
CA GLU A 19 21.99 -5.25 19.41
C GLU A 19 20.78 -4.36 19.06
N GLN A 20 20.98 -3.24 18.36
CA GLN A 20 19.93 -2.32 17.95
C GLN A 20 19.10 -2.89 16.79
N LEU A 21 17.79 -2.64 16.80
CA LEU A 21 16.85 -3.07 15.77
C LEU A 21 17.29 -2.56 14.39
N ALA A 22 17.70 -1.29 14.28
CA ALA A 22 18.17 -0.74 13.01
C ALA A 22 19.34 -1.53 12.41
N TRP A 23 20.24 -2.06 13.25
CA TRP A 23 21.33 -2.91 12.78
C TRP A 23 20.83 -4.29 12.36
N LYS A 24 19.93 -4.90 13.14
CA LYS A 24 19.32 -6.19 12.82
C LYS A 24 18.56 -6.13 11.48
N LEU A 25 17.82 -5.04 11.23
CA LEU A 25 17.18 -4.77 9.94
C LEU A 25 18.22 -4.64 8.81
N ALA A 26 19.29 -3.88 9.03
CA ALA A 26 20.38 -3.73 8.08
C ALA A 26 21.08 -5.07 7.77
N ALA A 27 21.27 -5.92 8.79
CA ALA A 27 21.86 -7.25 8.63
C ALA A 27 20.99 -8.14 7.73
N VAL A 28 19.66 -8.17 7.95
CA VAL A 28 18.70 -8.85 7.06
C VAL A 28 18.78 -8.30 5.64
N ALA A 29 18.95 -6.98 5.50
CA ALA A 29 19.03 -6.34 4.20
C ALA A 29 20.29 -6.72 3.40
N THR A 30 21.43 -6.79 4.09
CA THR A 30 22.72 -7.11 3.49
C THR A 30 22.99 -8.61 3.38
N ALA A 31 22.06 -9.44 3.83
CA ALA A 31 22.17 -10.88 3.80
C ALA A 31 22.20 -11.41 2.34
N THR A 32 23.15 -12.31 2.07
CA THR A 32 23.55 -12.73 0.72
C THR A 32 22.84 -13.97 0.21
N GLU A 33 21.91 -14.52 0.98
CA GLU A 33 21.13 -15.69 0.63
C GLU A 33 20.41 -15.52 -0.71
N GLU A 34 20.19 -16.65 -1.38
CA GLU A 34 19.35 -16.72 -2.56
C GLU A 34 17.91 -16.33 -2.22
N LEU A 35 17.23 -15.71 -3.20
CA LEU A 35 15.84 -15.33 -3.02
C LEU A 35 14.95 -16.57 -3.17
N ASP A 36 13.94 -16.69 -2.31
CA ASP A 36 12.93 -17.73 -2.45
C ASP A 36 12.19 -17.57 -3.80
N PRO A 37 12.09 -18.64 -4.62
CA PRO A 37 11.48 -18.54 -5.95
C PRO A 37 10.02 -18.08 -5.93
N ALA A 38 9.25 -18.44 -4.90
CA ALA A 38 7.86 -17.99 -4.78
C ALA A 38 7.81 -16.50 -4.41
N ALA A 39 8.70 -16.04 -3.53
CA ALA A 39 8.84 -14.61 -3.22
C ALA A 39 9.23 -13.79 -4.45
N VAL A 40 10.15 -14.30 -5.29
CA VAL A 40 10.49 -13.69 -6.59
C VAL A 40 9.27 -13.64 -7.50
N GLY A 41 8.56 -14.76 -7.66
CA GLY A 41 7.33 -14.81 -8.47
C GLY A 41 6.28 -13.78 -8.02
N MET A 42 6.12 -13.62 -6.70
CA MET A 42 5.22 -12.60 -6.14
C MET A 42 5.74 -11.18 -6.35
N ALA A 43 7.03 -10.91 -6.19
CA ALA A 43 7.61 -9.59 -6.48
C ALA A 43 7.30 -9.15 -7.93
N VAL A 44 7.40 -10.07 -8.89
CA VAL A 44 7.01 -9.80 -10.27
C VAL A 44 5.51 -9.49 -10.39
N ASN A 45 4.63 -10.17 -9.64
CA ASN A 45 3.21 -9.82 -9.59
C ASN A 45 2.99 -8.40 -9.04
N ARG A 46 3.73 -8.00 -8.00
CA ARG A 46 3.63 -6.67 -7.40
C ARG A 46 4.09 -5.54 -8.33
N VAL A 47 5.09 -5.80 -9.18
CA VAL A 47 5.49 -4.87 -10.24
C VAL A 47 4.37 -4.66 -11.26
N VAL A 48 3.71 -5.74 -11.69
CA VAL A 48 2.53 -5.65 -12.57
C VAL A 48 1.41 -4.85 -11.90
N ASP A 49 1.12 -5.15 -10.64
CA ASP A 49 0.08 -4.48 -9.86
C ASP A 49 0.35 -2.96 -9.72
N ASN A 50 1.58 -2.59 -9.36
CA ASN A 50 2.03 -1.20 -9.26
C ASN A 50 1.84 -0.45 -10.58
N ALA A 51 2.33 -1.00 -11.69
CA ALA A 51 2.21 -0.37 -12.99
C ALA A 51 0.73 -0.22 -13.43
N SER A 52 -0.11 -1.22 -13.10
CA SER A 52 -1.55 -1.16 -13.38
C SER A 52 -2.18 0.07 -12.73
N VAL A 53 -1.92 0.27 -11.44
CA VAL A 53 -2.49 1.38 -10.67
C VAL A 53 -1.91 2.72 -11.10
N ALA A 54 -0.59 2.78 -11.33
CA ALA A 54 0.08 3.98 -11.79
C ALA A 54 -0.47 4.47 -13.14
N VAL A 55 -0.64 3.58 -14.11
CA VAL A 55 -1.19 3.92 -15.43
C VAL A 55 -2.64 4.39 -15.34
N ALA A 56 -3.48 3.68 -14.58
CA ALA A 56 -4.88 4.09 -14.36
C ALA A 56 -5.02 5.47 -13.68
N SER A 57 -3.98 5.90 -12.95
CA SER A 57 -3.97 7.17 -12.22
C SER A 57 -3.40 8.36 -13.01
N LEU A 58 -2.92 8.18 -14.24
CA LEU A 58 -2.09 9.18 -14.94
C LEU A 58 -2.73 10.56 -15.09
N LEU A 59 -4.05 10.59 -15.30
CA LEU A 59 -4.84 11.81 -15.48
C LEU A 59 -5.50 12.28 -14.19
N ARG A 60 -5.11 11.71 -13.04
CA ARG A 60 -5.52 12.20 -11.72
C ARG A 60 -4.67 13.41 -11.36
N ARG A 61 -5.33 14.45 -10.82
CA ARG A 61 -4.68 15.72 -10.50
C ARG A 61 -3.45 15.58 -9.57
N PRO A 62 -3.47 14.79 -8.48
CA PRO A 62 -2.28 14.63 -7.62
C PRO A 62 -1.08 14.04 -8.38
N VAL A 63 -1.33 13.05 -9.24
CA VAL A 63 -0.32 12.37 -10.05
C VAL A 63 0.29 13.30 -11.09
N ALA A 64 -0.56 14.08 -11.77
CA ALA A 64 -0.13 15.08 -12.73
C ALA A 64 0.72 16.20 -12.07
N VAL A 65 0.35 16.64 -10.86
CA VAL A 65 1.17 17.58 -10.08
C VAL A 65 2.52 16.98 -9.71
N ALA A 66 2.54 15.74 -9.19
CA ALA A 66 3.78 15.07 -8.80
C ALA A 66 4.73 14.88 -10.00
N ARG A 67 4.17 14.50 -11.15
CA ARG A 67 4.89 14.40 -12.42
C ARG A 67 5.44 15.76 -12.85
N SER A 68 4.61 16.81 -12.85
CA SER A 68 5.05 18.17 -13.19
C SER A 68 6.21 18.65 -12.30
N GLN A 69 6.12 18.44 -10.98
CA GLN A 69 7.22 18.73 -10.05
C GLN A 69 8.48 17.95 -10.42
N ALA A 70 8.37 16.65 -10.68
CA ALA A 70 9.52 15.82 -11.01
C ALA A 70 10.21 16.23 -12.31
N LEU A 71 9.45 16.66 -13.33
CA LEU A 71 9.98 17.07 -14.62
C LEU A 71 10.88 18.32 -14.55
N ALA A 72 10.76 19.13 -13.51
CA ALA A 72 11.66 20.26 -13.26
C ALA A 72 13.05 19.83 -12.73
N HIS A 73 13.22 18.57 -12.35
CA HIS A 73 14.45 18.05 -11.74
C HIS A 73 15.10 16.97 -12.61
N HIS A 74 15.60 17.40 -13.78
CA HIS A 74 16.30 16.54 -14.74
C HIS A 74 17.42 15.73 -14.10
N GLY A 75 17.63 14.50 -14.60
CA GLY A 75 18.70 13.62 -14.13
C GLY A 75 19.32 12.82 -15.26
N ALA A 76 20.65 12.67 -15.23
CA ALA A 76 21.43 11.83 -16.13
C ALA A 76 22.36 10.91 -15.30
N PRO A 77 22.28 9.57 -15.43
CA PRO A 77 21.37 8.82 -16.30
C PRO A 77 19.88 8.89 -15.86
N GLY A 78 19.62 9.29 -14.61
CA GLY A 78 18.26 9.51 -14.09
C GLY A 78 17.34 8.27 -14.11
N ALA A 79 16.05 8.50 -13.86
CA ALA A 79 15.00 7.48 -13.83
C ALA A 79 13.75 7.96 -14.57
N ARG A 80 12.92 7.01 -15.04
CA ARG A 80 11.69 7.30 -15.80
C ARG A 80 10.53 7.69 -14.89
N VAL A 81 9.56 8.40 -15.47
CA VAL A 81 8.30 8.78 -14.83
C VAL A 81 7.14 8.23 -15.66
N PHE A 82 6.14 7.60 -15.02
CA PHE A 82 4.94 7.14 -15.72
C PHE A 82 4.26 8.30 -16.48
N GLY A 83 3.91 8.06 -17.75
CA GLY A 83 3.32 9.07 -18.62
C GLY A 83 4.30 10.13 -19.15
N SER A 84 5.62 9.92 -19.03
CA SER A 84 6.64 10.79 -19.63
C SER A 84 7.82 10.01 -20.20
N LEU A 85 8.44 10.57 -21.24
CA LEU A 85 9.71 10.08 -21.79
C LEU A 85 10.94 10.72 -21.11
N ALA A 86 10.73 11.71 -20.25
CA ALA A 86 11.82 12.42 -19.59
C ALA A 86 12.51 11.55 -18.52
N ARG A 87 13.79 11.82 -18.31
CA ARG A 87 14.57 11.27 -17.20
C ARG A 87 14.82 12.35 -16.15
N VAL A 88 14.49 12.01 -14.91
CA VAL A 88 14.58 12.91 -13.76
C VAL A 88 15.50 12.31 -12.71
N SER A 89 15.93 13.10 -11.74
CA SER A 89 16.68 12.59 -10.59
C SER A 89 15.88 11.52 -9.82
N PRO A 90 16.53 10.48 -9.26
CA PRO A 90 15.84 9.31 -8.74
C PRO A 90 14.87 9.63 -7.59
N GLY A 91 15.19 10.58 -6.72
CA GLY A 91 14.28 11.02 -5.65
C GLY A 91 12.99 11.66 -6.17
N TRP A 92 13.05 12.36 -7.30
CA TRP A 92 11.87 12.96 -7.94
C TRP A 92 11.11 11.96 -8.82
N ALA A 93 11.78 10.97 -9.41
CA ALA A 93 11.11 9.83 -10.03
C ALA A 93 10.32 9.01 -8.99
N ALA A 94 10.93 8.74 -7.83
CA ALA A 94 10.27 8.07 -6.71
C ALA A 94 9.04 8.85 -6.22
N TRP A 95 9.16 10.19 -6.14
CA TRP A 95 8.04 11.08 -5.80
C TRP A 95 6.86 10.96 -6.77
N ALA A 96 7.12 11.10 -8.08
CA ALA A 96 6.07 11.06 -9.09
C ALA A 96 5.45 9.66 -9.21
N ASN A 97 6.28 8.63 -9.33
CA ASN A 97 5.82 7.26 -9.52
C ASN A 97 5.15 6.69 -8.26
N GLY A 98 5.66 7.02 -7.07
CA GLY A 98 5.02 6.65 -5.80
C GLY A 98 3.63 7.25 -5.66
N THR A 99 3.48 8.53 -6.02
CA THR A 99 2.17 9.19 -6.00
C THR A 99 1.19 8.50 -6.97
N ALA A 100 1.65 8.12 -8.17
CA ALA A 100 0.83 7.39 -9.15
C ALA A 100 0.37 6.02 -8.62
N VAL A 101 1.29 5.25 -8.04
CA VAL A 101 0.98 3.93 -7.46
C VAL A 101 -0.01 4.03 -6.29
N ARG A 102 0.07 5.09 -5.49
CA ARG A 102 -0.76 5.24 -4.28
C ARG A 102 -2.14 5.85 -4.54
N GLU A 103 -2.28 6.69 -5.56
CA GLU A 103 -3.44 7.55 -5.79
C GLU A 103 -4.80 6.83 -5.72
N LEU A 104 -4.92 5.67 -6.37
CA LEU A 104 -6.20 4.94 -6.40
C LEU A 104 -6.43 4.05 -5.17
N ASP A 105 -5.45 3.95 -4.27
CA ASP A 105 -5.47 3.04 -3.11
C ASP A 105 -5.74 1.58 -3.50
N PHE A 106 -5.20 1.17 -4.66
CA PHE A 106 -5.63 -0.06 -5.34
C PHE A 106 -4.49 -1.06 -5.59
N HIS A 107 -3.30 -0.82 -5.06
CA HIS A 107 -2.25 -1.82 -5.03
C HIS A 107 -2.33 -2.63 -3.74
N ASP A 108 -1.30 -3.43 -3.46
CA ASP A 108 -1.30 -4.35 -2.34
C ASP A 108 -1.32 -3.69 -0.96
N THR A 109 -1.68 -4.51 0.01
CA THR A 109 -1.79 -4.14 1.41
C THR A 109 -1.36 -5.30 2.30
N TYR A 110 -1.05 -4.97 3.54
CA TYR A 110 -0.78 -5.94 4.59
C TYR A 110 -1.28 -5.41 5.93
N LEU A 111 -1.94 -6.28 6.68
CA LEU A 111 -2.63 -5.94 7.93
C LEU A 111 -2.14 -6.84 9.05
N ALA A 112 -1.52 -6.24 10.04
CA ALA A 112 -1.19 -6.91 11.28
C ALA A 112 -1.43 -6.08 12.53
N ALA A 113 -0.42 -5.92 13.38
CA ALA A 113 -0.54 -5.01 14.50
C ALA A 113 -0.76 -3.58 13.97
N ASP A 114 -0.06 -3.21 12.90
CA ASP A 114 -0.32 -2.00 12.10
C ASP A 114 -0.92 -2.34 10.72
N TYR A 115 -1.14 -1.31 9.89
CA TYR A 115 -1.58 -1.44 8.51
C TYR A 115 -0.56 -0.83 7.55
N SER A 116 -0.40 -1.43 6.38
CA SER A 116 0.59 -0.96 5.41
C SER A 116 0.24 -1.26 3.96
N HIS A 117 1.04 -0.65 3.10
CA HIS A 117 1.04 -0.83 1.66
C HIS A 117 2.47 -1.15 1.18
N PRO A 118 2.91 -2.42 1.25
CA PRO A 118 4.30 -2.77 0.94
C PRO A 118 4.71 -2.48 -0.52
N GLY A 119 3.75 -2.43 -1.45
CA GLY A 119 3.92 -2.00 -2.84
C GLY A 119 4.51 -0.62 -3.01
N ASP A 120 4.32 0.29 -2.05
CA ASP A 120 4.90 1.64 -2.08
C ASP A 120 6.45 1.63 -2.04
N ASN A 121 7.08 0.50 -1.68
CA ASN A 121 8.55 0.35 -1.76
C ASN A 121 9.06 0.24 -3.21
N ILE A 122 8.24 -0.20 -4.18
CA ILE A 122 8.70 -0.52 -5.53
C ILE A 122 9.15 0.74 -6.31
N PRO A 123 8.40 1.86 -6.32
CA PRO A 123 8.79 3.06 -7.05
C PRO A 123 10.18 3.63 -6.70
N PRO A 124 10.56 3.81 -5.42
CA PRO A 124 11.90 4.29 -5.08
C PRO A 124 13.00 3.28 -5.45
N LEU A 125 12.76 1.97 -5.28
CA LEU A 125 13.72 0.93 -5.66
C LEU A 125 13.98 0.91 -7.18
N LEU A 126 12.91 0.96 -7.99
CA LEU A 126 13.02 0.99 -9.45
C LEU A 126 13.72 2.27 -9.93
N ALA A 127 13.40 3.42 -9.33
CA ALA A 127 14.05 4.68 -9.66
C ALA A 127 15.58 4.65 -9.41
N VAL A 128 15.99 4.13 -8.25
CA VAL A 128 17.43 3.98 -7.95
C VAL A 128 18.07 2.90 -8.82
N ALA A 129 17.38 1.80 -9.12
CA ALA A 129 17.90 0.77 -10.02
C ALA A 129 18.25 1.34 -11.41
N GLN A 130 17.32 2.10 -12.01
CA GLN A 130 17.55 2.78 -13.29
C GLN A 130 18.71 3.77 -13.21
N HIS A 131 18.74 4.59 -12.16
CA HIS A 131 19.77 5.61 -11.99
C HIS A 131 21.17 5.02 -11.78
N ALA A 132 21.27 3.96 -10.97
CA ALA A 132 22.54 3.33 -10.60
C ALA A 132 22.97 2.21 -11.57
N GLY A 133 22.25 2.00 -12.68
CA GLY A 133 22.57 1.00 -13.69
C GLY A 133 22.46 -0.44 -13.19
N ARG A 134 21.47 -0.73 -12.34
CA ARG A 134 21.25 -2.07 -11.73
C ARG A 134 20.32 -2.93 -12.55
N THR A 135 20.45 -4.25 -12.38
CA THR A 135 19.68 -5.23 -13.14
C THR A 135 18.32 -5.52 -12.49
N GLY A 136 17.44 -6.22 -13.21
CA GLY A 136 16.18 -6.69 -12.63
C GLY A 136 16.36 -7.72 -11.51
N ALA A 137 17.43 -8.52 -11.54
CA ALA A 137 17.81 -9.38 -10.41
C ALA A 137 18.17 -8.56 -9.14
N ASP A 138 18.88 -7.44 -9.29
CA ASP A 138 19.17 -6.53 -8.18
C ASP A 138 17.89 -5.85 -7.66
N LEU A 139 16.98 -5.45 -8.57
CA LEU A 139 15.68 -4.90 -8.21
C LEU A 139 14.83 -5.90 -7.41
N LEU A 140 14.75 -7.16 -7.85
CA LEU A 140 14.06 -8.23 -7.12
C LEU A 140 14.61 -8.43 -5.71
N ARG A 141 15.94 -8.38 -5.54
CA ARG A 141 16.59 -8.45 -4.23
C ARG A 141 16.15 -7.29 -3.33
N GLY A 142 16.09 -6.08 -3.87
CA GLY A 142 15.57 -4.92 -3.15
C GLY A 142 14.12 -5.06 -2.74
N ILE A 143 13.25 -5.49 -3.66
CA ILE A 143 11.81 -5.64 -3.42
C ILE A 143 11.54 -6.69 -2.33
N VAL A 144 12.09 -7.90 -2.47
CA VAL A 144 11.87 -8.98 -1.50
C VAL A 144 12.36 -8.58 -0.10
N THR A 145 13.51 -7.90 -0.03
CA THR A 145 14.05 -7.39 1.25
C THR A 145 13.16 -6.33 1.87
N ALA A 146 12.73 -5.34 1.08
CA ALA A 146 11.88 -4.27 1.59
C ALA A 146 10.56 -4.82 2.13
N TYR A 147 9.96 -5.80 1.44
CA TYR A 147 8.75 -6.46 1.93
C TYR A 147 8.99 -7.23 3.22
N GLU A 148 10.10 -7.95 3.34
CA GLU A 148 10.46 -8.67 4.57
C GLU A 148 10.52 -7.73 5.78
N VAL A 149 11.28 -6.63 5.65
CA VAL A 149 11.44 -5.65 6.71
C VAL A 149 10.13 -4.93 7.01
N HIS A 150 9.39 -4.50 5.99
CA HIS A 150 8.14 -3.77 6.18
C HIS A 150 7.10 -4.62 6.91
N VAL A 151 6.92 -5.88 6.49
CA VAL A 151 5.99 -6.80 7.13
C VAL A 151 6.42 -7.13 8.56
N ALA A 152 7.71 -7.33 8.83
CA ALA A 152 8.20 -7.56 10.18
C ALA A 152 7.88 -6.39 11.13
N LEU A 153 8.12 -5.15 10.69
CA LEU A 153 7.81 -3.95 11.45
C LEU A 153 6.29 -3.80 11.70
N VAL A 154 5.47 -4.07 10.68
CA VAL A 154 4.01 -4.00 10.78
C VAL A 154 3.42 -5.09 11.70
N LYS A 155 4.07 -6.26 11.78
CA LYS A 155 3.73 -7.32 12.75
C LYS A 155 4.12 -6.93 14.18
N GLY A 156 5.27 -6.30 14.37
CA GLY A 156 5.87 -6.08 15.69
C GLY A 156 5.57 -4.74 16.36
N ILE A 157 5.31 -3.66 15.61
CA ILE A 157 5.19 -2.29 16.14
C ILE A 157 3.97 -1.59 15.52
N CYS A 158 2.94 -1.32 16.33
CA CYS A 158 1.71 -0.64 15.91
C CYS A 158 1.83 0.89 15.99
N LEU A 159 2.04 1.59 14.86
CA LEU A 159 2.07 3.05 14.83
C LEU A 159 0.66 3.66 14.91
N HIS A 160 -0.34 2.93 14.41
CA HIS A 160 -1.72 3.37 14.43
C HIS A 160 -2.26 3.64 15.85
N ALA A 161 -1.87 2.83 16.84
CA ALA A 161 -2.25 3.01 18.26
C ALA A 161 -1.86 4.41 18.77
N HIS A 162 -0.76 4.94 18.23
CA HIS A 162 -0.16 6.23 18.59
C HIS A 162 -0.52 7.36 17.63
N ARG A 163 -1.47 7.12 16.71
CA ARG A 163 -1.89 8.09 15.67
C ARG A 163 -0.71 8.59 14.83
N ILE A 164 0.26 7.72 14.59
CA ILE A 164 1.36 7.95 13.66
C ILE A 164 1.00 7.34 12.30
N ASP A 165 1.44 8.00 11.24
CA ASP A 165 1.31 7.47 9.89
C ASP A 165 2.31 6.32 9.68
N HIS A 166 1.85 5.25 9.04
CA HIS A 166 2.61 4.02 8.80
C HIS A 166 3.87 4.21 7.94
N VAL A 167 4.04 5.39 7.33
CA VAL A 167 5.12 5.67 6.38
C VAL A 167 6.53 5.66 7.01
N ALA A 168 6.64 5.71 8.34
CA ALA A 168 7.92 5.51 9.04
C ALA A 168 8.48 4.09 8.82
N HIS A 169 7.61 3.07 8.93
CA HIS A 169 7.98 1.68 8.63
C HIS A 169 8.31 1.50 7.15
N LEU A 170 7.56 2.16 6.26
CA LEU A 170 7.82 2.16 4.83
C LEU A 170 9.21 2.73 4.50
N SER A 171 9.60 3.87 5.09
CA SER A 171 10.89 4.49 4.80
C SER A 171 12.06 3.63 5.28
N ALA A 172 11.95 3.04 6.49
CA ALA A 172 12.94 2.09 7.00
C ALA A 172 13.09 0.85 6.08
N ALA A 173 11.97 0.29 5.63
CA ALA A 173 11.94 -0.83 4.71
C ALA A 173 12.53 -0.47 3.34
N THR A 174 12.22 0.72 2.81
CA THR A 174 12.79 1.20 1.55
C THR A 174 14.30 1.38 1.67
N ALA A 175 14.81 1.93 2.78
CA ALA A 175 16.25 2.07 3.02
C ALA A 175 16.96 0.69 3.04
N CYS A 176 16.35 -0.30 3.69
CA CYS A 176 16.82 -1.69 3.66
C CYS A 176 16.81 -2.28 2.24
N GLY A 177 15.71 -2.11 1.50
CA GLY A 177 15.60 -2.57 0.12
C GLY A 177 16.65 -1.94 -0.80
N LEU A 178 16.90 -0.64 -0.65
CA LEU A 178 17.95 0.08 -1.40
C LEU A 178 19.34 -0.45 -1.03
N GLY A 179 19.59 -0.73 0.24
CA GLY A 179 20.80 -1.39 0.73
C GLY A 179 21.05 -2.73 0.05
N ALA A 180 20.02 -3.58 -0.01
CA ALA A 180 20.08 -4.89 -0.65
C ALA A 180 20.29 -4.79 -2.17
N LEU A 181 19.56 -3.87 -2.82
CA LEU A 181 19.63 -3.59 -4.25
C LEU A 181 21.02 -3.10 -4.69
N LEU A 182 21.63 -2.23 -3.90
CA LEU A 182 22.95 -1.64 -4.16
C LEU A 182 24.10 -2.48 -3.57
N ARG A 183 23.80 -3.53 -2.80
CA ARG A 183 24.77 -4.38 -2.08
C ARG A 183 25.68 -3.57 -1.16
N LEU A 184 25.08 -2.67 -0.39
CA LEU A 184 25.81 -1.79 0.53
C LEU A 184 26.30 -2.54 1.78
N PRO A 185 27.33 -2.04 2.47
CA PRO A 185 27.72 -2.55 3.78
C PRO A 185 26.61 -2.36 4.82
N THR A 186 26.55 -3.27 5.82
CA THR A 186 25.55 -3.24 6.90
C THR A 186 25.59 -1.90 7.65
N GLU A 187 26.77 -1.35 7.90
CA GLU A 187 26.97 -0.06 8.56
C GLU A 187 26.31 1.10 7.82
N THR A 188 26.36 1.08 6.49
CA THR A 188 25.74 2.13 5.65
C THR A 188 24.22 2.03 5.72
N VAL A 189 23.67 0.82 5.59
CA VAL A 189 22.22 0.59 5.67
C VAL A 189 21.69 0.94 7.05
N TYR A 190 22.44 0.58 8.09
CA TYR A 190 22.16 0.95 9.47
C TYR A 190 21.99 2.46 9.63
N GLN A 191 22.97 3.27 9.19
CA GLN A 191 22.85 4.73 9.29
C GLN A 191 21.68 5.29 8.47
N ALA A 192 21.38 4.69 7.32
CA ALA A 192 20.24 5.10 6.50
C ALA A 192 18.89 4.82 7.18
N VAL A 193 18.72 3.65 7.82
CA VAL A 193 17.50 3.29 8.57
C VAL A 193 17.28 4.28 9.72
N GLN A 194 18.35 4.62 10.46
CA GLN A 194 18.28 5.57 11.57
C GLN A 194 17.71 6.93 11.11
N GLN A 195 18.24 7.48 10.01
CA GLN A 195 17.70 8.74 9.46
C GLN A 195 16.28 8.57 8.93
N ALA A 196 16.00 7.49 8.18
CA ALA A 196 14.70 7.26 7.55
C ALA A 196 13.57 7.28 8.59
N VAL A 197 13.72 6.55 9.70
CA VAL A 197 12.73 6.53 10.79
C VAL A 197 12.60 7.90 11.45
N HIS A 198 13.74 8.54 11.75
CA HIS A 198 13.76 9.83 12.43
C HIS A 198 13.02 10.94 11.64
N THR A 199 13.14 10.95 10.31
CA THR A 199 12.61 12.05 9.48
C THR A 199 11.26 11.78 8.83
N THR A 200 10.71 10.55 8.94
CA THR A 200 9.43 10.18 8.33
C THR A 200 8.33 9.87 9.34
N THR A 201 8.55 10.22 10.61
CA THR A 201 7.50 10.15 11.63
C THR A 201 6.54 11.33 11.46
N ALA A 202 5.35 11.06 10.94
CA ALA A 202 4.30 12.05 10.71
C ALA A 202 3.03 11.69 11.49
N THR A 203 2.25 12.71 11.86
CA THR A 203 0.91 12.49 12.44
C THR A 203 -0.01 11.82 11.42
N ARG A 204 -1.00 11.08 11.89
CA ARG A 204 -2.02 10.44 11.05
C ARG A 204 -3.12 11.40 10.57
N GLN A 205 -2.93 12.71 10.72
CA GLN A 205 -3.89 13.72 10.23
C GLN A 205 -4.07 13.64 8.70
N SER A 206 -3.08 13.10 7.98
CA SER A 206 -3.14 12.75 6.55
C SER A 206 -4.31 11.82 6.17
N ARG A 207 -4.95 11.15 7.14
CA ARG A 207 -5.95 10.09 6.93
C ARG A 207 -7.22 10.27 7.76
N LYS A 208 -7.51 11.47 8.28
CA LYS A 208 -8.71 11.74 9.10
C LYS A 208 -9.28 13.15 8.85
N GLY A 209 -10.60 13.28 8.85
CA GLY A 209 -11.30 14.55 8.57
C GLY A 209 -11.41 14.80 7.06
N GLU A 210 -11.11 16.01 6.60
CA GLU A 210 -10.98 16.31 5.17
C GLU A 210 -9.71 15.63 4.61
N ILE A 211 -9.88 14.42 4.06
CA ILE A 211 -8.78 13.65 3.48
C ILE A 211 -8.30 14.35 2.20
N SER A 212 -7.16 15.03 2.29
CA SER A 212 -6.57 15.75 1.17
C SER A 212 -5.77 14.83 0.24
N SER A 213 -5.37 15.36 -0.92
CA SER A 213 -4.49 14.66 -1.87
C SER A 213 -3.15 14.23 -1.26
N TRP A 214 -2.74 14.80 -0.13
CA TRP A 214 -1.53 14.39 0.60
C TRP A 214 -1.50 12.89 0.92
N LYS A 215 -2.67 12.23 1.05
CA LYS A 215 -2.75 10.78 1.22
C LYS A 215 -1.99 10.01 0.12
N ALA A 216 -2.00 10.50 -1.12
CA ALA A 216 -1.26 9.92 -2.24
C ALA A 216 0.25 10.24 -2.20
N PHE A 217 0.61 11.43 -1.72
CA PHE A 217 2.01 11.88 -1.64
C PHE A 217 2.78 11.29 -0.46
N ALA A 218 2.11 10.94 0.65
CA ALA A 218 2.79 10.54 1.88
C ALA A 218 3.73 9.32 1.71
N PRO A 219 3.36 8.24 1.01
CA PRO A 219 4.29 7.14 0.74
C PRO A 219 5.44 7.54 -0.20
N ALA A 220 5.15 8.38 -1.19
CA ALA A 220 6.15 8.90 -2.11
C ALA A 220 7.20 9.78 -1.41
N PHE A 221 6.78 10.54 -0.39
CA PHE A 221 7.66 11.28 0.51
C PHE A 221 8.62 10.33 1.24
N ALA A 222 8.09 9.27 1.85
CA ALA A 222 8.90 8.30 2.59
C ALA A 222 9.92 7.57 1.71
N GLY A 223 9.53 7.20 0.48
CA GLY A 223 10.44 6.62 -0.50
C GLY A 223 11.58 7.58 -0.90
N ARG A 224 11.25 8.86 -1.13
CA ARG A 224 12.26 9.90 -1.41
C ARG A 224 13.19 10.15 -0.23
N ALA A 225 12.66 10.21 0.99
CA ALA A 225 13.44 10.37 2.21
C ALA A 225 14.42 9.21 2.42
N ALA A 226 14.02 7.98 2.11
CA ALA A 226 14.89 6.81 2.16
C ALA A 226 16.04 6.89 1.14
N ILE A 227 15.77 7.37 -0.09
CA ILE A 227 16.82 7.60 -1.10
C ILE A 227 17.85 8.62 -0.58
N GLU A 228 17.38 9.73 0.00
CA GLU A 228 18.26 10.75 0.58
C GLU A 228 19.08 10.20 1.76
N ALA A 229 18.46 9.42 2.64
CA ALA A 229 19.12 8.79 3.78
C ALA A 229 20.23 7.82 3.33
N VAL A 230 19.95 6.96 2.35
CA VAL A 230 20.93 6.03 1.79
C VAL A 230 22.06 6.79 1.09
N ASP A 231 21.75 7.79 0.26
CA ASP A 231 22.75 8.60 -0.42
C ASP A 231 23.69 9.32 0.56
N ARG A 232 23.13 9.91 1.63
CA ARG A 232 23.92 10.56 2.68
C ARG A 232 24.80 9.56 3.43
N ALA A 233 24.25 8.42 3.83
CA ALA A 233 25.00 7.37 4.54
C ALA A 233 26.13 6.76 3.68
N MET A 234 25.93 6.63 2.36
CA MET A 234 26.98 6.17 1.43
C MET A 234 28.19 7.10 1.38
N ARG A 235 28.05 8.37 1.81
CA ARG A 235 29.16 9.34 1.95
C ARG A 235 29.87 9.27 3.29
N GLY A 236 29.56 8.27 4.12
CA GLY A 236 30.19 8.03 5.42
C GLY A 236 29.58 8.82 6.59
N GLU A 237 28.50 9.56 6.33
CA GLU A 237 27.86 10.38 7.35
C GLU A 237 26.95 9.54 8.26
N THR A 238 26.95 9.86 9.56
CA THR A 238 26.16 9.13 10.57
C THR A 238 24.80 9.77 10.86
N SER A 239 23.96 9.13 11.68
CA SER A 239 22.57 9.50 11.98
C SER A 239 22.28 9.40 13.49
N PRO A 240 21.21 10.04 14.02
CA PRO A 240 20.78 9.87 15.40
C PRO A 240 20.58 8.39 15.76
N SER A 241 21.16 7.94 16.87
CA SER A 241 21.34 6.52 17.18
C SER A 241 21.39 6.26 18.69
N PRO A 242 20.73 5.21 19.22
CA PRO A 242 19.78 4.31 18.54
C PRO A 242 18.48 5.04 18.17
N VAL A 243 17.94 4.85 16.96
CA VAL A 243 16.68 5.52 16.59
C VAL A 243 15.47 4.91 17.29
N TYR A 244 15.42 3.58 17.46
CA TYR A 244 14.29 2.92 18.11
C TYR A 244 14.48 2.95 19.63
N GLU A 245 15.59 2.39 20.10
CA GLU A 245 15.88 2.14 21.50
C GLU A 245 16.40 3.35 22.29
N GLY A 246 16.76 4.45 21.64
CA GLY A 246 17.38 5.58 22.33
C GLY A 246 16.49 6.17 23.43
N GLU A 247 17.11 6.71 24.48
CA GLU A 247 16.45 7.45 25.56
C GLU A 247 15.55 8.58 25.04
N ASP A 248 16.03 9.30 24.02
CA ASP A 248 15.26 10.29 23.25
C ASP A 248 14.81 9.76 21.88
N GLY A 249 14.64 8.45 21.78
CA GLY A 249 14.35 7.73 20.55
C GLY A 249 12.87 7.66 20.20
N PHE A 250 12.60 7.00 19.08
CA PHE A 250 11.28 6.80 18.50
C PHE A 250 10.33 6.08 19.45
N LEU A 251 10.77 5.00 20.11
CA LEU A 251 9.90 4.28 21.05
C LEU A 251 9.55 5.14 22.27
N ALA A 252 10.55 5.85 22.82
CA ALA A 252 10.43 6.62 24.05
C ALA A 252 9.48 7.82 23.95
N TRP A 253 9.47 8.51 22.81
CA TRP A 253 8.72 9.78 22.68
C TRP A 253 7.57 9.74 21.69
N MET A 254 7.58 8.80 20.74
CA MET A 254 6.55 8.73 19.71
C MET A 254 5.56 7.59 19.95
N LEU A 255 5.93 6.55 20.71
CA LEU A 255 5.10 5.38 20.97
C LEU A 255 4.79 5.19 22.47
N ASP A 256 5.00 3.99 23.02
CA ASP A 256 4.57 3.59 24.37
C ASP A 256 5.39 4.18 25.53
N GLY A 257 6.33 5.08 25.26
CA GLY A 257 7.08 5.76 26.32
C GLY A 257 8.37 5.02 26.74
N PRO A 258 9.00 5.41 27.87
CA PRO A 258 10.24 4.82 28.37
C PRO A 258 10.11 3.34 28.76
N ASP A 259 8.89 2.85 29.00
CA ASP A 259 8.60 1.45 29.34
C ASP A 259 8.20 0.62 28.11
N ALA A 260 8.36 1.15 26.89
CA ALA A 260 7.99 0.46 25.66
C ALA A 260 8.75 -0.88 25.52
N ASP A 261 8.02 -1.93 25.14
CA ASP A 261 8.55 -3.27 24.90
C ASP A 261 7.86 -3.90 23.69
N TYR A 262 8.55 -3.88 22.56
CA TYR A 262 8.07 -4.47 21.32
C TYR A 262 8.84 -5.74 20.99
N THR A 263 8.20 -6.66 20.27
CA THR A 263 8.85 -7.85 19.72
C THR A 263 8.78 -7.81 18.21
N VAL A 264 9.94 -7.79 17.54
CA VAL A 264 10.04 -7.84 16.09
C VAL A 264 10.65 -9.19 15.68
N LEU A 265 9.93 -9.92 14.83
CA LEU A 265 10.37 -11.20 14.28
C LEU A 265 11.11 -10.97 12.96
N LEU A 266 12.37 -11.37 12.88
CA LEU A 266 13.18 -11.29 11.65
C LEU A 266 13.67 -12.68 11.22
N PRO A 267 13.94 -12.91 9.93
CA PRO A 267 14.56 -14.15 9.49
C PRO A 267 15.94 -14.33 10.12
N GLY A 268 16.25 -15.55 10.53
CA GLY A 268 17.60 -15.92 10.95
C GLY A 268 18.57 -16.07 9.78
N PRO A 269 19.89 -16.17 10.05
CA PRO A 269 20.87 -16.45 9.01
C PRO A 269 20.50 -17.71 8.21
N GLY A 270 20.50 -17.63 6.88
CA GLY A 270 20.13 -18.74 6.01
C GLY A 270 18.62 -18.99 5.85
N GLU A 271 17.75 -18.27 6.58
CA GLU A 271 16.30 -18.40 6.40
C GLU A 271 15.81 -17.57 5.19
N PRO A 272 14.90 -18.13 4.38
CA PRO A 272 14.39 -17.44 3.20
C PRO A 272 13.47 -16.26 3.59
N ARG A 273 13.62 -15.15 2.86
CA ARG A 273 12.72 -13.99 2.93
C ARG A 273 11.43 -14.29 2.17
N ARG A 274 10.32 -14.43 2.89
CA ARG A 274 9.02 -14.90 2.34
C ARG A 274 7.84 -14.00 2.70
N ALA A 275 8.05 -12.91 3.44
CA ALA A 275 6.94 -12.10 3.94
C ALA A 275 6.07 -11.46 2.83
N ILE A 276 6.62 -11.27 1.62
CA ILE A 276 5.85 -10.83 0.45
C ILE A 276 4.68 -11.76 0.09
N LEU A 277 4.75 -13.04 0.47
CA LEU A 277 3.69 -14.02 0.26
C LEU A 277 2.50 -13.82 1.21
N ASP A 278 2.72 -13.13 2.34
CA ASP A 278 1.67 -12.80 3.31
C ASP A 278 0.86 -11.55 2.89
N THR A 279 1.41 -10.71 1.99
CA THR A 279 0.72 -9.50 1.50
C THR A 279 -0.30 -9.85 0.43
N TYR A 280 -1.25 -8.95 0.18
CA TYR A 280 -2.32 -9.24 -0.78
C TYR A 280 -2.75 -8.03 -1.58
N THR A 281 -3.04 -8.25 -2.86
CA THR A 281 -3.55 -7.18 -3.71
C THR A 281 -5.03 -6.96 -3.43
N LYS A 282 -5.45 -5.71 -3.50
CA LYS A 282 -6.86 -5.38 -3.55
C LYS A 282 -7.41 -5.77 -4.92
N GLU A 283 -8.50 -6.53 -4.93
CA GLU A 283 -9.21 -6.84 -6.17
C GLU A 283 -10.19 -5.73 -6.54
N HIS A 284 -10.70 -5.01 -5.54
CA HIS A 284 -11.61 -3.88 -5.73
C HIS A 284 -10.92 -2.56 -5.35
N SER A 285 -11.12 -1.48 -6.12
CA SER A 285 -10.63 -0.14 -5.76
C SER A 285 -11.50 0.42 -4.65
N ALA A 286 -11.28 -0.09 -3.44
CA ALA A 286 -11.98 0.27 -2.23
C ALA A 286 -11.00 0.17 -1.06
N GLU A 287 -11.34 0.80 0.06
CA GLU A 287 -10.61 0.62 1.30
C GLU A 287 -10.58 -0.88 1.72
N TYR A 288 -9.54 -1.31 2.45
CA TYR A 288 -9.21 -2.74 2.57
C TYR A 288 -10.24 -3.54 3.38
N GLN A 289 -10.94 -2.91 4.33
CA GLN A 289 -12.00 -3.52 5.14
C GLN A 289 -13.27 -3.69 4.30
N ALA A 290 -13.36 -3.01 3.15
CA ALA A 290 -14.46 -3.20 2.20
C ALA A 290 -14.27 -4.39 1.24
N GLN A 291 -13.06 -4.96 1.11
CA GLN A 291 -12.79 -6.00 0.10
C GLN A 291 -13.68 -7.24 0.29
N ALA A 292 -13.68 -7.82 1.50
CA ALA A 292 -14.51 -8.98 1.83
C ALA A 292 -16.01 -8.63 1.80
N VAL A 293 -16.35 -7.39 2.14
CA VAL A 293 -17.73 -6.89 2.13
C VAL A 293 -18.29 -6.82 0.72
N ILE A 294 -17.49 -6.39 -0.27
CA ILE A 294 -17.86 -6.39 -1.70
C ILE A 294 -18.07 -7.82 -2.19
N ASP A 295 -17.15 -8.74 -1.89
CA ASP A 295 -17.28 -10.14 -2.31
C ASP A 295 -18.53 -10.79 -1.70
N LEU A 296 -18.81 -10.51 -0.42
CA LEU A 296 -20.00 -11.00 0.26
C LEU A 296 -21.29 -10.41 -0.31
N ALA A 297 -21.32 -9.12 -0.62
CA ALA A 297 -22.44 -8.47 -1.29
C ALA A 297 -22.74 -9.11 -2.66
N ARG A 298 -21.71 -9.45 -3.44
CA ARG A 298 -21.86 -10.11 -4.74
C ARG A 298 -22.49 -11.49 -4.59
N ARG A 299 -22.10 -12.29 -3.59
CA ARG A 299 -22.72 -13.59 -3.29
C ARG A 299 -24.17 -13.45 -2.84
N LEU A 300 -24.45 -12.47 -1.99
CA LEU A 300 -25.80 -12.24 -1.47
C LEU A 300 -26.76 -11.73 -2.54
N ARG A 301 -26.28 -10.95 -3.50
CA ARG A 301 -27.07 -10.47 -4.63
C ARG A 301 -27.79 -11.60 -5.35
N GLU A 302 -27.11 -12.73 -5.58
CA GLU A 302 -27.69 -13.91 -6.24
C GLU A 302 -28.85 -14.54 -5.45
N LYS A 303 -28.87 -14.35 -4.12
CA LYS A 303 -29.85 -14.92 -3.20
C LYS A 303 -30.97 -13.95 -2.82
N THR A 304 -30.77 -12.64 -2.99
CA THR A 304 -31.65 -11.58 -2.45
C THR A 304 -32.90 -11.33 -3.30
N GLY A 305 -32.84 -11.57 -4.61
CA GLY A 305 -33.93 -11.21 -5.53
C GLY A 305 -34.00 -9.68 -5.79
N PRO A 306 -35.18 -9.14 -6.16
CA PRO A 306 -35.33 -7.72 -6.48
C PRO A 306 -35.00 -6.80 -5.31
N LEU A 307 -34.08 -5.86 -5.50
CA LEU A 307 -33.55 -5.00 -4.43
C LEU A 307 -34.56 -3.95 -3.94
N GLU A 308 -35.63 -3.69 -4.69
CA GLU A 308 -36.74 -2.82 -4.29
C GLU A 308 -37.45 -3.37 -3.05
N ARG A 309 -37.45 -4.71 -2.89
CA ARG A 309 -38.04 -5.42 -1.75
C ARG A 309 -37.17 -5.37 -0.50
N VAL A 310 -35.91 -4.92 -0.59
CA VAL A 310 -35.03 -4.82 0.57
C VAL A 310 -35.59 -3.78 1.53
N ARG A 311 -35.84 -4.18 2.77
CA ARG A 311 -36.25 -3.32 3.87
C ARG A 311 -35.05 -2.76 4.63
N SER A 312 -34.06 -3.60 4.91
CA SER A 312 -32.82 -3.22 5.62
C SER A 312 -31.65 -4.12 5.25
N VAL A 313 -30.43 -3.56 5.31
CA VAL A 313 -29.17 -4.29 5.20
C VAL A 313 -28.31 -3.94 6.41
N VAL A 314 -27.93 -4.94 7.20
CA VAL A 314 -27.11 -4.74 8.40
C VAL A 314 -25.81 -5.52 8.26
N LEU A 315 -24.67 -4.83 8.33
CA LEU A 315 -23.36 -5.46 8.43
C LEU A 315 -22.93 -5.55 9.89
N HIS A 316 -22.77 -6.78 10.39
CA HIS A 316 -22.08 -7.09 11.63
C HIS A 316 -20.58 -7.22 11.36
N THR A 317 -19.75 -6.39 11.98
CA THR A 317 -18.31 -6.30 11.67
C THR A 317 -17.50 -5.79 12.87
N SER A 318 -16.20 -5.62 12.70
CA SER A 318 -15.27 -5.17 13.73
C SER A 318 -15.54 -3.73 14.18
N HIS A 319 -15.06 -3.37 15.37
CA HIS A 319 -14.98 -2.00 15.89
C HIS A 319 -14.39 -1.05 14.84
N HIS A 320 -13.25 -1.42 14.26
CA HIS A 320 -12.55 -0.58 13.31
C HIS A 320 -13.41 -0.31 12.07
N THR A 321 -13.98 -1.35 11.46
CA THR A 321 -14.86 -1.18 10.30
C THR A 321 -16.10 -0.35 10.65
N HIS A 322 -16.75 -0.58 11.79
CA HIS A 322 -17.95 0.14 12.21
C HIS A 322 -17.70 1.64 12.46
N HIS A 323 -16.64 1.98 13.19
CA HIS A 323 -16.35 3.36 13.62
C HIS A 323 -15.51 4.16 12.62
N VAL A 324 -14.77 3.51 11.71
CA VAL A 324 -13.89 4.21 10.75
C VAL A 324 -14.54 4.40 9.38
N ILE A 325 -15.23 3.40 8.84
CA ILE A 325 -15.83 3.43 7.48
C ILE A 325 -17.31 3.04 7.43
N GLY A 326 -17.86 2.56 8.53
CA GLY A 326 -19.27 2.21 8.69
C GLY A 326 -20.14 3.37 9.18
N SER A 327 -21.38 3.04 9.54
CA SER A 327 -22.35 4.02 10.05
C SER A 327 -22.01 4.54 11.45
N GLY A 328 -21.22 3.78 12.23
CA GLY A 328 -20.74 4.20 13.55
C GLY A 328 -19.76 5.38 13.53
N ALA A 329 -19.20 5.70 12.36
CA ALA A 329 -18.37 6.89 12.18
C ALA A 329 -19.13 8.20 12.42
N ASN A 330 -20.47 8.17 12.38
CA ASN A 330 -21.35 9.34 12.53
C ASN A 330 -20.99 10.49 11.57
N ASP A 331 -20.54 10.14 10.36
CA ASP A 331 -20.19 11.07 9.30
C ASP A 331 -21.31 11.14 8.25
N PRO A 332 -22.07 12.25 8.17
CA PRO A 332 -23.14 12.40 7.19
C PRO A 332 -22.67 12.29 5.74
N GLN A 333 -21.41 12.64 5.45
CA GLN A 333 -20.87 12.59 4.08
C GLN A 333 -20.83 11.15 3.54
N LYS A 334 -20.79 10.14 4.42
CA LYS A 334 -20.89 8.72 4.03
C LYS A 334 -22.27 8.28 3.58
N TYR A 335 -23.25 9.17 3.62
CA TYR A 335 -24.60 8.99 3.08
C TYR A 335 -24.97 10.08 2.04
N ASP A 336 -23.98 10.85 1.60
CA ASP A 336 -24.17 11.97 0.67
C ASP A 336 -23.80 11.55 -0.78
N PRO A 337 -24.76 11.52 -1.72
CA PRO A 337 -24.48 11.17 -3.11
C PRO A 337 -23.60 12.17 -3.86
N THR A 338 -23.31 13.34 -3.26
CA THR A 338 -22.40 14.36 -3.80
C THR A 338 -21.00 14.32 -3.16
N ALA A 339 -20.76 13.37 -2.26
CA ALA A 339 -19.45 13.20 -1.63
C ALA A 339 -18.35 12.89 -2.65
N SER A 340 -17.11 13.23 -2.29
CA SER A 340 -15.95 12.95 -3.14
C SER A 340 -15.71 11.44 -3.28
N ARG A 341 -14.95 11.05 -4.32
CA ARG A 341 -14.49 9.67 -4.49
C ARG A 341 -13.79 9.17 -3.22
N GLU A 342 -12.95 10.00 -2.62
CA GLU A 342 -12.15 9.66 -1.45
C GLU A 342 -13.04 9.33 -0.24
N THR A 343 -14.16 10.04 -0.08
CA THR A 343 -15.17 9.73 0.94
C THR A 343 -15.96 8.46 0.61
N LEU A 344 -16.39 8.29 -0.65
CA LEU A 344 -17.16 7.11 -1.09
C LEU A 344 -16.34 5.82 -1.01
N ASP A 345 -15.03 5.88 -1.26
CA ASP A 345 -14.05 4.80 -1.09
C ASP A 345 -13.95 4.31 0.38
N HIS A 346 -14.38 5.14 1.33
CA HIS A 346 -14.39 4.86 2.78
C HIS A 346 -15.82 4.84 3.36
N SER A 347 -16.83 4.56 2.53
CA SER A 347 -18.24 4.43 2.95
C SER A 347 -18.75 3.02 2.71
N ILE A 348 -18.75 2.17 3.74
CA ILE A 348 -19.36 0.84 3.67
C ILE A 348 -20.84 0.89 3.24
N PRO A 349 -21.66 1.83 3.74
CA PRO A 349 -23.05 1.93 3.30
C PRO A 349 -23.19 2.13 1.79
N TYR A 350 -22.35 2.98 1.19
CA TYR A 350 -22.33 3.20 -0.25
C TYR A 350 -21.83 1.96 -0.99
N ILE A 351 -20.69 1.41 -0.54
CA ILE A 351 -20.02 0.29 -1.17
C ILE A 351 -20.95 -0.92 -1.23
N LEU A 352 -21.64 -1.23 -0.13
CA LEU A 352 -22.61 -2.31 -0.08
C LEU A 352 -23.78 -2.10 -1.04
N ALA A 353 -24.34 -0.90 -1.10
CA ALA A 353 -25.46 -0.60 -1.99
C ALA A 353 -25.08 -0.79 -3.47
N VAL A 354 -23.94 -0.24 -3.89
CA VAL A 354 -23.47 -0.36 -5.27
C VAL A 354 -23.06 -1.79 -5.61
N ALA A 355 -22.36 -2.50 -4.72
CA ALA A 355 -21.96 -3.88 -4.95
C ALA A 355 -23.17 -4.83 -5.04
N LEU A 356 -24.22 -4.61 -4.23
CA LEU A 356 -25.48 -5.35 -4.33
C LEU A 356 -26.21 -5.06 -5.64
N GLU A 357 -26.30 -3.80 -6.08
CA GLU A 357 -26.98 -3.46 -7.34
C GLU A 357 -26.23 -4.02 -8.55
N ASP A 358 -24.93 -3.72 -8.66
CA ASP A 358 -24.16 -3.93 -9.89
C ASP A 358 -23.54 -5.34 -9.96
N GLY A 359 -23.38 -6.04 -8.84
CA GLY A 359 -22.70 -7.34 -8.80
C GLY A 359 -21.19 -7.27 -9.09
N GLY A 360 -20.62 -6.07 -9.12
CA GLY A 360 -19.21 -5.80 -9.37
C GLY A 360 -18.78 -4.42 -8.85
N TRP A 361 -17.48 -4.16 -8.92
CA TRP A 361 -16.87 -2.91 -8.45
C TRP A 361 -15.79 -2.45 -9.43
N HIS A 362 -15.82 -1.17 -9.82
CA HIS A 362 -14.89 -0.59 -10.78
C HIS A 362 -14.31 0.73 -10.26
N HIS A 363 -13.02 0.97 -10.47
CA HIS A 363 -12.27 2.08 -9.85
C HIS A 363 -12.73 3.49 -10.25
N GLU A 364 -13.36 3.62 -11.42
CA GLU A 364 -13.99 4.87 -11.88
C GLU A 364 -15.53 4.80 -11.89
N ARG A 365 -16.09 3.89 -12.72
CA ARG A 365 -17.55 3.79 -12.93
C ARG A 365 -18.37 3.61 -11.65
N SER A 366 -17.86 2.90 -10.65
CA SER A 366 -18.58 2.73 -9.38
C SER A 366 -18.67 4.02 -8.59
N TYR A 367 -17.80 5.01 -8.83
CA TYR A 367 -17.75 6.30 -8.13
C TYR A 367 -18.28 7.48 -8.95
N ALA A 368 -18.71 7.26 -10.20
CA ALA A 368 -19.16 8.33 -11.07
C ALA A 368 -20.37 9.08 -10.44
N PRO A 369 -20.44 10.42 -10.49
CA PRO A 369 -21.54 11.18 -9.89
C PRO A 369 -22.92 10.70 -10.32
N GLU A 370 -23.10 10.41 -11.62
CA GLU A 370 -24.33 9.86 -12.19
C GLU A 370 -24.67 8.44 -11.69
N ARG A 371 -23.66 7.66 -11.28
CA ARG A 371 -23.85 6.35 -10.66
C ARG A 371 -24.24 6.49 -9.20
N ALA A 372 -23.56 7.36 -8.44
CA ALA A 372 -23.81 7.60 -7.03
C ALA A 372 -25.20 8.24 -6.79
N ALA A 373 -25.63 9.12 -7.69
CA ALA A 373 -26.89 9.86 -7.59
C ALA A 373 -28.13 9.09 -8.09
N ARG A 374 -28.00 7.83 -8.52
CA ARG A 374 -29.16 7.03 -8.96
C ARG A 374 -30.20 6.93 -7.84
N PRO A 375 -31.50 7.19 -8.10
CA PRO A 375 -32.53 7.14 -7.06
C PRO A 375 -32.63 5.77 -6.35
N SER A 376 -32.46 4.67 -7.09
CA SER A 376 -32.47 3.31 -6.52
C SER A 376 -31.31 3.12 -5.53
N THR A 377 -30.12 3.57 -5.90
CA THR A 377 -28.91 3.47 -5.09
C THR A 377 -29.03 4.27 -3.81
N VAL A 378 -29.47 5.53 -3.90
CA VAL A 378 -29.69 6.38 -2.71
C VAL A 378 -30.75 5.76 -1.79
N ALA A 379 -31.81 5.19 -2.35
CA ALA A 379 -32.84 4.50 -1.58
C ALA A 379 -32.31 3.25 -0.87
N LEU A 380 -31.48 2.43 -1.54
CA LEU A 380 -30.85 1.25 -0.94
C LEU A 380 -29.78 1.62 0.09
N TRP A 381 -28.91 2.57 -0.24
CA TRP A 381 -27.84 3.10 0.61
C TRP A 381 -28.37 3.57 1.97
N ARG A 382 -29.50 4.28 1.98
CA ARG A 382 -30.16 4.71 3.23
C ARG A 382 -30.70 3.58 4.10
N LYS A 383 -30.82 2.36 3.55
CA LYS A 383 -31.23 1.15 4.28
C LYS A 383 -30.05 0.35 4.82
N VAL A 384 -28.81 0.76 4.51
CA VAL A 384 -27.59 0.10 4.97
C VAL A 384 -27.10 0.71 6.28
N SER A 385 -26.90 -0.13 7.29
CA SER A 385 -26.23 0.21 8.55
C SER A 385 -25.14 -0.81 8.89
N THR A 386 -24.25 -0.42 9.80
CA THR A 386 -23.25 -1.32 10.38
C THR A 386 -23.40 -1.38 11.89
N VAL A 387 -23.04 -2.50 12.48
CA VAL A 387 -23.04 -2.74 13.92
C VAL A 387 -21.71 -3.41 14.29
N GLU A 388 -21.10 -2.94 15.36
CA GLU A 388 -19.95 -3.62 15.95
C GLU A 388 -20.41 -4.95 16.57
N ASP A 389 -19.71 -6.02 16.21
CA ASP A 389 -19.87 -7.34 16.79
C ASP A 389 -18.56 -7.72 17.50
N PRO A 390 -18.59 -8.00 18.83
CA PRO A 390 -17.39 -8.29 19.61
C PRO A 390 -16.55 -9.44 19.06
N GLU A 391 -17.16 -10.46 18.44
CA GLU A 391 -16.42 -11.58 17.89
C GLU A 391 -15.63 -11.17 16.64
N TRP A 392 -16.21 -10.33 15.79
CA TRP A 392 -15.50 -9.75 14.64
C TRP A 392 -14.39 -8.81 15.08
N THR A 393 -14.59 -8.01 16.14
CA THR A 393 -13.52 -7.18 16.74
C THR A 393 -12.38 -8.04 17.28
N ARG A 394 -12.69 -9.12 18.01
CA ARG A 394 -11.69 -10.04 18.55
C ARG A 394 -10.85 -10.67 17.44
N ARG A 395 -11.50 -11.18 16.38
CA ARG A 395 -10.80 -11.77 15.23
C ARG A 395 -10.00 -10.74 14.44
N TYR A 396 -10.47 -9.50 14.32
CA TYR A 396 -9.73 -8.42 13.64
C TYR A 396 -8.37 -8.17 14.30
N HIS A 397 -8.30 -8.26 15.64
CA HIS A 397 -7.08 -8.07 16.43
C HIS A 397 -6.34 -9.36 16.79
N ASP A 398 -6.71 -10.51 16.22
CA ASP A 398 -6.06 -11.78 16.56
C ASP A 398 -4.55 -11.67 16.27
N PRO A 399 -3.67 -12.03 17.24
CA PRO A 399 -2.23 -11.97 17.04
C PRO A 399 -1.76 -12.96 15.98
N ASP A 400 -2.50 -14.06 15.76
CA ASP A 400 -2.23 -15.02 14.70
C ASP A 400 -2.82 -14.50 13.37
N PRO A 401 -1.99 -14.16 12.36
CA PRO A 401 -2.45 -13.69 11.07
C PRO A 401 -3.41 -14.66 10.36
N GLN A 402 -3.32 -15.98 10.64
CA GLN A 402 -4.19 -17.00 10.04
C GLN A 402 -5.60 -17.00 10.62
N ARG A 403 -5.78 -16.42 11.81
CA ARG A 403 -7.07 -16.34 12.50
C ARG A 403 -7.74 -14.98 12.33
N ARG A 404 -7.02 -14.01 11.76
CA ARG A 404 -7.54 -12.68 11.49
C ARG A 404 -8.72 -12.70 10.52
N ALA A 405 -9.64 -11.78 10.76
CA ALA A 405 -10.78 -11.56 9.89
C ALA A 405 -11.01 -10.05 9.68
N PHE A 406 -11.19 -9.66 8.43
CA PHE A 406 -11.39 -8.28 8.02
C PHE A 406 -12.75 -8.03 7.37
N GLY A 407 -13.60 -9.07 7.28
CA GLY A 407 -14.95 -8.98 6.74
C GLY A 407 -16.05 -8.84 7.79
N GLY A 408 -17.09 -9.66 7.66
CA GLY A 408 -18.28 -9.57 8.50
C GLY A 408 -19.40 -10.51 8.08
N ARG A 409 -20.54 -10.37 8.76
CA ARG A 409 -21.81 -11.03 8.43
C ARG A 409 -22.82 -9.99 7.97
N ILE A 410 -23.40 -10.18 6.79
CA ILE A 410 -24.42 -9.27 6.25
C ILE A 410 -25.78 -9.95 6.40
N VAL A 411 -26.74 -9.19 6.94
CA VAL A 411 -28.14 -9.59 7.09
C VAL A 411 -29.02 -8.67 6.25
N ILE A 412 -29.65 -9.21 5.22
CA ILE A 412 -30.60 -8.52 4.36
C ILE A 412 -32.00 -8.96 4.76
N THR A 413 -32.85 -8.01 5.14
CA THR A 413 -34.26 -8.28 5.46
C THR A 413 -35.15 -7.72 4.37
N LEU A 414 -36.07 -8.53 3.86
CA LEU A 414 -37.03 -8.13 2.83
C LEU A 414 -38.34 -7.58 3.43
N ASP A 415 -39.17 -6.98 2.58
CA ASP A 415 -40.47 -6.38 2.91
C ASP A 415 -41.45 -7.38 3.54
N ASP A 416 -41.44 -8.63 3.08
CA ASP A 416 -42.22 -9.76 3.61
C ASP A 416 -41.67 -10.34 4.92
N GLY A 417 -40.54 -9.81 5.40
CA GLY A 417 -39.88 -10.24 6.63
C GLY A 417 -38.93 -11.43 6.47
N SER A 418 -38.78 -12.00 5.27
CA SER A 418 -37.75 -13.00 4.99
C SER A 418 -36.34 -12.40 5.13
N VAL A 419 -35.39 -13.26 5.48
CA VAL A 419 -34.00 -12.89 5.76
C VAL A 419 -33.07 -13.67 4.84
N VAL A 420 -32.13 -12.97 4.22
CA VAL A 420 -31.01 -13.53 3.47
C VAL A 420 -29.74 -13.07 4.17
N GLU A 421 -28.93 -14.01 4.64
CA GLU A 421 -27.68 -13.71 5.32
C GLU A 421 -26.55 -14.63 4.87
N ASP A 422 -25.33 -14.12 5.00
CA ASP A 422 -24.10 -14.84 4.71
C ASP A 422 -22.93 -14.13 5.43
N GLU A 423 -21.79 -14.80 5.59
CA GLU A 423 -20.61 -14.22 6.21
C GLU A 423 -19.32 -14.54 5.46
N LEU A 424 -18.33 -13.64 5.59
CA LEU A 424 -17.02 -13.81 4.97
C LEU A 424 -15.93 -13.22 5.85
N ALA A 425 -14.91 -14.02 6.16
CA ALA A 425 -13.82 -13.63 7.05
C ALA A 425 -12.78 -12.74 6.36
N VAL A 426 -12.35 -13.11 5.17
CA VAL A 426 -11.34 -12.42 4.37
C VAL A 426 -11.80 -12.36 2.92
N ALA A 427 -11.31 -11.36 2.18
CA ALA A 427 -11.65 -11.20 0.77
C ALA A 427 -11.22 -12.41 -0.05
N ASP A 428 -11.87 -12.66 -1.17
CA ASP A 428 -11.56 -13.84 -2.00
C ASP A 428 -10.12 -13.80 -2.52
N ALA A 429 -9.63 -12.62 -2.87
CA ALA A 429 -8.27 -12.36 -3.34
C ALA A 429 -7.18 -12.48 -2.26
N HIS A 430 -7.55 -12.57 -0.97
CA HIS A 430 -6.59 -12.73 0.13
C HIS A 430 -5.80 -14.05 0.01
N PRO A 431 -4.55 -14.16 0.48
CA PRO A 431 -3.76 -15.40 0.48
C PRO A 431 -4.47 -16.56 1.18
N ALA A 432 -5.27 -16.26 2.20
CA ALA A 432 -6.14 -17.20 2.91
C ALA A 432 -7.61 -17.20 2.41
N GLY A 433 -7.90 -16.51 1.31
CA GLY A 433 -9.23 -16.40 0.70
C GLY A 433 -9.56 -17.57 -0.23
N ALA A 434 -10.77 -17.58 -0.77
CA ALA A 434 -11.22 -18.68 -1.64
C ALA A 434 -10.58 -18.65 -3.04
N ARG A 435 -10.08 -17.49 -3.48
CA ARG A 435 -9.42 -17.31 -4.77
C ARG A 435 -8.19 -16.40 -4.61
N PRO A 436 -7.11 -16.87 -3.96
CA PRO A 436 -5.89 -16.09 -3.81
C PRO A 436 -5.41 -15.55 -5.16
N PHE A 437 -4.98 -14.30 -5.18
CA PHE A 437 -4.72 -13.61 -6.45
C PHE A 437 -3.49 -14.18 -7.17
N ASP A 438 -3.74 -14.83 -8.31
CA ASP A 438 -2.72 -15.50 -9.12
C ASP A 438 -2.20 -14.62 -10.27
N ARG A 439 -1.14 -15.07 -10.96
CA ARG A 439 -0.54 -14.33 -12.09
C ARG A 439 -1.58 -13.97 -13.16
N PRO A 440 -2.44 -14.89 -13.65
CA PRO A 440 -3.53 -14.52 -14.56
C PRO A 440 -4.44 -13.41 -14.02
N ALA A 441 -4.76 -13.38 -12.72
CA ALA A 441 -5.54 -12.31 -12.13
C ALA A 441 -4.79 -10.96 -12.16
N TYR A 442 -3.49 -10.92 -11.86
CA TYR A 442 -2.66 -9.70 -12.02
C TYR A 442 -2.62 -9.22 -13.47
N GLN A 443 -2.48 -10.13 -14.43
CA GLN A 443 -2.50 -9.78 -15.86
C GLN A 443 -3.87 -9.22 -16.28
N ARG A 444 -4.97 -9.85 -15.85
CA ARG A 444 -6.32 -9.33 -16.11
C ARG A 444 -6.52 -7.95 -15.51
N LYS A 445 -6.12 -7.75 -14.24
CA LYS A 445 -6.18 -6.45 -13.57
C LYS A 445 -5.41 -5.38 -14.34
N PHE A 446 -4.20 -5.68 -14.79
CA PHE A 446 -3.42 -4.77 -15.63
C PHE A 446 -4.14 -4.40 -16.92
N ARG A 447 -4.67 -5.38 -17.66
CA ARG A 447 -5.41 -5.11 -18.90
C ARG A 447 -6.65 -4.27 -18.67
N THR A 448 -7.41 -4.54 -17.61
CA THR A 448 -8.61 -3.77 -17.25
C THR A 448 -8.25 -2.34 -16.86
N LEU A 449 -7.23 -2.15 -16.03
CA LEU A 449 -6.83 -0.81 -15.55
C LEU A 449 -6.12 0.04 -16.61
N THR A 450 -5.63 -0.59 -17.67
CA THR A 450 -4.94 0.11 -18.78
C THR A 450 -5.78 0.17 -20.05
N GLU A 451 -7.05 -0.26 -19.99
CA GLU A 451 -7.98 -0.22 -21.12
C GLU A 451 -8.15 1.22 -21.63
N GLY A 452 -7.96 1.43 -22.94
CA GLY A 452 -8.05 2.76 -23.56
C GLY A 452 -6.86 3.70 -23.27
N VAL A 453 -5.92 3.31 -22.41
CA VAL A 453 -4.73 4.11 -22.06
C VAL A 453 -3.45 3.53 -22.66
N VAL A 454 -3.33 2.19 -22.67
CA VAL A 454 -2.20 1.44 -23.24
C VAL A 454 -2.73 0.55 -24.35
N THR A 455 -2.03 0.51 -25.49
CA THR A 455 -2.44 -0.35 -26.62
C THR A 455 -2.29 -1.83 -26.23
N PRO A 456 -3.08 -2.77 -26.80
CA PRO A 456 -2.92 -4.20 -26.51
C PRO A 456 -1.49 -4.72 -26.75
N THR A 457 -0.82 -4.22 -27.78
CA THR A 457 0.58 -4.54 -28.09
C THR A 457 1.54 -4.07 -26.99
N ASP A 458 1.37 -2.84 -26.49
CA ASP A 458 2.21 -2.31 -25.42
C ASP A 458 1.89 -2.95 -24.06
N GLN A 459 0.63 -3.38 -23.85
CA GLN A 459 0.27 -4.20 -22.70
C GLN A 459 1.04 -5.53 -22.72
N ASP A 460 1.07 -6.22 -23.86
CA ASP A 460 1.78 -7.49 -24.01
C ASP A 460 3.29 -7.32 -23.84
N ARG A 461 3.86 -6.24 -24.37
CA ARG A 461 5.28 -5.88 -24.20
C ARG A 461 5.63 -5.68 -22.72
N PHE A 462 4.84 -4.90 -21.98
CA PHE A 462 5.06 -4.70 -20.55
C PHE A 462 4.93 -6.02 -19.77
N LEU A 463 3.88 -6.81 -20.02
CA LEU A 463 3.66 -8.06 -19.31
C LEU A 463 4.78 -9.08 -19.58
N SER A 464 5.33 -9.09 -20.79
CA SER A 464 6.50 -9.90 -21.16
C SER A 464 7.77 -9.44 -20.43
N ALA A 465 8.03 -8.13 -20.42
CA ALA A 465 9.18 -7.56 -19.69
C ALA A 465 9.09 -7.83 -18.18
N ALA A 466 7.90 -7.67 -17.59
CA ALA A 466 7.68 -8.02 -16.19
C ALA A 466 7.89 -9.52 -15.95
N ALA A 467 7.35 -10.40 -16.80
CA ALA A 467 7.55 -11.85 -16.64
C ALA A 467 9.04 -12.26 -16.66
N GLY A 468 9.86 -11.60 -17.48
CA GLY A 468 11.32 -11.77 -17.54
C GLY A 468 12.12 -10.80 -16.66
N LEU A 469 11.53 -10.33 -15.54
CA LEU A 469 12.15 -9.30 -14.69
C LEU A 469 13.54 -9.72 -14.20
N ALA A 470 13.76 -10.96 -13.83
CA ALA A 470 15.06 -11.41 -13.31
C ALA A 470 16.18 -11.27 -14.34
N GLU A 471 15.84 -11.37 -15.62
CA GLU A 471 16.75 -11.34 -16.76
C GLU A 471 16.95 -9.94 -17.35
N LEU A 472 16.18 -8.93 -16.89
CA LEU A 472 16.29 -7.57 -17.40
C LEU A 472 17.67 -6.97 -17.08
N THR A 473 18.31 -6.44 -18.11
CA THR A 473 19.47 -5.56 -17.97
C THR A 473 19.06 -4.21 -17.37
N ALA A 474 20.03 -3.38 -17.00
CA ALA A 474 19.76 -2.02 -16.53
C ALA A 474 18.94 -1.18 -17.53
N ALA A 475 19.23 -1.31 -18.83
CA ALA A 475 18.44 -0.65 -19.87
C ALA A 475 17.03 -1.29 -20.01
N GLY A 476 16.92 -2.60 -19.79
CA GLY A 476 15.66 -3.32 -19.84
C GLY A 476 14.65 -2.89 -18.77
N LEU A 477 15.09 -2.31 -17.65
CA LEU A 477 14.18 -1.78 -16.62
C LEU A 477 13.26 -0.67 -17.14
N ASP A 478 13.63 0.03 -18.22
CA ASP A 478 12.77 1.02 -18.87
C ASP A 478 11.48 0.40 -19.44
N GLU A 479 11.49 -0.90 -19.74
CA GLU A 479 10.33 -1.64 -20.26
C GLU A 479 9.25 -1.87 -19.18
N LEU A 480 9.55 -1.58 -17.92
CA LEU A 480 8.58 -1.61 -16.82
C LEU A 480 7.71 -0.33 -16.76
N PHE A 481 7.83 0.56 -17.74
CA PHE A 481 7.00 1.74 -17.93
C PHE A 481 6.19 1.59 -19.23
N PRO A 482 4.93 1.14 -19.17
CA PRO A 482 4.10 0.97 -20.36
C PRO A 482 4.02 2.26 -21.19
N ALA A 483 4.05 2.12 -22.51
CA ALA A 483 3.80 3.25 -23.41
C ALA A 483 2.32 3.66 -23.33
N VAL A 484 2.09 4.97 -23.28
CA VAL A 484 0.76 5.59 -23.22
C VAL A 484 0.69 6.72 -24.24
N ASP A 485 -0.47 7.33 -24.41
CA ASP A 485 -0.58 8.59 -25.16
C ASP A 485 0.09 9.74 -24.37
N PHE A 486 1.39 9.93 -24.63
CA PHE A 486 2.19 10.95 -23.98
C PHE A 486 1.73 12.38 -24.29
N GLU A 487 1.07 12.63 -25.43
CA GLU A 487 0.57 13.98 -25.75
C GLU A 487 -0.72 14.26 -24.99
N ALA A 488 -1.64 13.29 -24.88
CA ALA A 488 -2.82 13.44 -24.03
C ALA A 488 -2.46 13.69 -22.56
N VAL A 489 -1.46 12.97 -22.03
CA VAL A 489 -0.94 13.19 -20.67
C VAL A 489 -0.34 14.59 -20.54
N ARG A 490 0.46 15.03 -21.51
CA ARG A 490 1.07 16.36 -21.51
C ARG A 490 0.03 17.47 -21.60
N GLU A 491 -1.01 17.28 -22.41
CA GLU A 491 -2.08 18.27 -22.55
C GLU A 491 -2.87 18.41 -21.26
N PHE A 492 -3.15 17.31 -20.55
CA PHE A 492 -3.71 17.37 -19.21
C PHE A 492 -2.78 18.12 -18.24
N ASP A 493 -1.49 17.82 -18.23
CA ASP A 493 -0.51 18.49 -17.35
C ASP A 493 -0.44 20.01 -17.61
N ARG A 494 -0.62 20.47 -18.86
CA ARG A 494 -0.65 21.91 -19.21
C ARG A 494 -1.84 22.65 -18.59
N THR A 495 -2.90 21.95 -18.21
CA THR A 495 -4.06 22.57 -17.53
C THR A 495 -3.80 22.89 -16.06
N LEU A 496 -2.72 22.37 -15.48
CA LEU A 496 -2.40 22.57 -14.07
C LEU A 496 -1.96 24.02 -13.79
N PRO A 497 -2.31 24.58 -12.62
CA PRO A 497 -1.70 25.80 -12.14
C PRO A 497 -0.17 25.66 -12.05
N LYS A 498 0.57 26.72 -12.37
CA LYS A 498 2.03 26.74 -12.28
C LYS A 498 2.51 26.68 -10.82
N GLY A 499 3.54 25.88 -10.59
CA GLY A 499 4.29 25.84 -9.33
C GLY A 499 5.45 26.84 -9.30
N LEU A 500 6.37 26.65 -8.35
CA LEU A 500 7.58 27.47 -8.24
C LEU A 500 8.62 27.18 -9.34
N PHE A 501 8.63 25.95 -9.87
CA PHE A 501 9.62 25.45 -10.84
C PHE A 501 9.02 25.27 -12.24
#